data_AF-A0A8J6GHK5-F1
#
_entry.id   AF-A0A8J6GHK5-F1
#
_cell.length_a   1.000
_cell.length_b   1.000
_cell.length_c   1.000
_cell.angle_alpha   90.00
_cell.angle_beta   90.00
_cell.angle_gamma   90.00
#
_symmetry.space_group_name_H-M   'P 1'
#
loop_
_entity.id
_entity.type
_entity.pdbx_description
1 polymer ?
#
loop_
_entity_poly.entity_id
_entity_poly.type
_entity_poly.pdbx_seq_one_letter_code
_entity_poly.pdbx_strand_id
1 'polypeptide(L)'
;MPNTTGKRKETHYMFSRPFRKHGVVPLATYIAIYKKGDIVDIKGMGTVHKEMPHKCYHGKTGRVCNVTHSDTTPLLNGSSQDRMFETMAIEIEQLLARLTGVNDKMAEYTNSAGVPSLNAALMHTLQRHRDILQDYTHEFHKTKANFMAVRERENLMGSVRKDIESYKSGSGVNNRRTELFLKEHDHLRK
;
A
#
# COMPACT_ATOMS: atom_id res chain seq x y z
N MET A 1 -36.07 26.40 -14.32
CA MET A 1 -35.19 26.50 -13.14
C MET A 1 -33.80 26.03 -13.54
N PRO A 2 -32.70 26.73 -13.21
CA PRO A 2 -31.35 26.28 -13.55
C PRO A 2 -30.94 25.07 -12.70
N ASN A 3 -30.25 24.10 -13.32
CA ASN A 3 -29.72 22.93 -12.63
C ASN A 3 -28.60 23.31 -11.66
N THR A 4 -28.54 22.64 -10.51
CA THR A 4 -27.49 22.88 -9.50
C THR A 4 -26.10 22.53 -10.04
N THR A 5 -25.06 23.20 -9.54
CA THR A 5 -23.65 23.05 -10.00
C THR A 5 -22.75 22.42 -8.93
N GLY A 6 -23.32 21.69 -7.98
CA GLY A 6 -22.57 21.07 -6.88
C GLY A 6 -21.50 20.08 -7.34
N LYS A 7 -20.36 20.06 -6.63
CA LYS A 7 -19.20 19.17 -6.89
C LYS A 7 -19.52 17.67 -6.93
N ARG A 8 -20.63 17.27 -6.30
CA ARG A 8 -21.11 15.88 -6.17
C ARG A 8 -22.52 15.67 -6.72
N LYS A 9 -23.02 16.56 -7.57
CA LYS A 9 -24.34 16.38 -8.18
C LYS A 9 -24.37 15.12 -9.05
N GLU A 10 -25.47 14.38 -9.02
CA GLU A 10 -25.70 13.17 -9.86
C GLU A 10 -24.67 12.05 -9.66
N THR A 11 -24.03 11.96 -8.48
CA THR A 11 -23.02 10.92 -8.21
C THR A 11 -23.50 9.80 -7.30
N HIS A 12 -24.82 9.66 -7.12
CA HIS A 12 -25.43 8.72 -6.18
C HIS A 12 -24.91 7.29 -6.38
N TYR A 13 -25.00 6.76 -7.60
CA TYR A 13 -24.50 5.43 -7.92
C TYR A 13 -23.01 5.40 -8.25
N MET A 14 -22.47 6.49 -8.80
CA MET A 14 -21.10 6.52 -9.33
C MET A 14 -20.02 6.34 -8.24
N PHE A 15 -20.24 6.88 -7.04
CA PHE A 15 -19.35 6.68 -5.90
C PHE A 15 -19.88 5.66 -4.88
N SER A 16 -21.03 5.03 -5.17
CA SER A 16 -21.55 3.97 -4.32
C SER A 16 -20.60 2.79 -4.29
N ARG A 17 -20.49 2.15 -3.13
CA ARG A 17 -19.68 0.94 -3.02
C ARG A 17 -20.45 -0.26 -3.56
N PRO A 18 -19.75 -1.25 -4.14
CA PRO A 18 -20.36 -2.51 -4.53
C PRO A 18 -21.02 -3.21 -3.33
N PHE A 19 -22.01 -4.04 -3.63
CA PHE A 19 -22.69 -4.86 -2.63
C PHE A 19 -21.69 -5.68 -1.81
N ARG A 20 -21.88 -5.70 -0.49
CA ARG A 20 -21.01 -6.38 0.49
C ARG A 20 -19.53 -5.97 0.48
N LYS A 21 -19.18 -4.90 -0.23
CA LYS A 21 -17.85 -4.28 -0.19
C LYS A 21 -17.95 -2.96 0.55
N HIS A 22 -18.53 -2.94 1.75
CA HIS A 22 -18.63 -1.75 2.62
C HIS A 22 -17.61 -1.83 3.77
N GLY A 23 -17.39 -0.72 4.49
CA GLY A 23 -16.43 -0.66 5.60
C GLY A 23 -14.99 -0.31 5.20
N VAL A 24 -14.02 -1.02 5.79
CA VAL A 24 -12.58 -0.76 5.64
C VAL A 24 -12.13 -0.91 4.17
N VAL A 25 -11.17 -0.09 3.76
CA VAL A 25 -10.54 -0.15 2.43
C VAL A 25 -9.32 -1.09 2.52
N PRO A 26 -9.13 -2.02 1.56
CA PRO A 26 -7.98 -2.93 1.57
C PRO A 26 -6.65 -2.18 1.62
N LEU A 27 -5.70 -2.69 2.40
CA LEU A 27 -4.43 -2.01 2.66
C LEU A 27 -3.57 -1.92 1.40
N ALA A 28 -3.75 -2.88 0.48
CA ALA A 28 -3.15 -2.86 -0.86
C ALA A 28 -3.38 -1.53 -1.62
N THR A 29 -4.48 -0.83 -1.35
CA THR A 29 -4.79 0.48 -1.97
C THR A 29 -3.81 1.57 -1.53
N TYR A 30 -3.37 1.53 -0.27
CA TYR A 30 -2.53 2.55 0.33
C TYR A 30 -1.02 2.30 0.12
N ILE A 31 -0.61 1.04 0.11
CA ILE A 31 0.81 0.64 -0.01
C ILE A 31 1.26 0.45 -1.46
N ALA A 32 0.37 0.69 -2.43
CA ALA A 32 0.70 0.62 -3.84
C ALA A 32 1.74 1.69 -4.19
N ILE A 33 2.88 1.28 -4.74
CA ILE A 33 3.97 2.18 -5.11
C ILE A 33 3.72 2.67 -6.54
N TYR A 34 3.56 3.98 -6.70
CA TYR A 34 3.45 4.65 -7.99
C TYR A 34 4.68 5.49 -8.27
N LYS A 35 5.10 5.53 -9.53
CA LYS A 35 6.23 6.34 -10.00
C LYS A 35 5.76 7.34 -11.05
N LYS A 36 6.52 8.42 -11.17
CA LYS A 36 6.32 9.39 -12.26
C LYS A 36 6.42 8.66 -13.61
N GLY A 37 5.43 8.85 -14.46
CA GLY A 37 5.34 8.21 -15.77
C GLY A 37 4.42 6.98 -15.82
N ASP A 38 4.02 6.42 -14.68
CA ASP A 38 3.11 5.26 -14.64
C ASP A 38 1.73 5.63 -15.17
N ILE A 39 1.10 4.68 -15.87
CA ILE A 39 -0.27 4.80 -16.35
C ILE A 39 -1.21 4.28 -15.26
N VAL A 40 -2.14 5.12 -14.81
CA VAL A 40 -3.02 4.85 -13.67
C VAL A 40 -4.48 5.15 -14.00
N ASP A 41 -5.38 4.37 -13.42
CA ASP A 41 -6.82 4.61 -13.51
C ASP A 41 -7.33 5.38 -12.30
N ILE A 42 -8.10 6.45 -12.54
CA ILE A 42 -8.65 7.30 -11.50
C ILE A 42 -10.03 6.77 -11.09
N LYS A 43 -10.10 6.13 -9.92
CA LYS A 43 -11.36 5.62 -9.35
C LYS A 43 -11.66 6.29 -8.02
N GLY A 44 -12.75 7.05 -7.95
CA GLY A 44 -13.25 7.60 -6.68
C GLY A 44 -14.08 6.58 -5.89
N MET A 45 -13.79 6.44 -4.60
CA MET A 45 -14.53 5.57 -3.67
C MET A 45 -15.27 6.40 -2.62
N GLY A 46 -16.55 6.12 -2.39
CA GLY A 46 -17.38 6.86 -1.42
C GLY A 46 -17.01 6.68 0.06
N THR A 47 -16.03 5.83 0.41
CA THR A 47 -15.55 5.67 1.80
C THR A 47 -14.57 6.73 2.23
N VAL A 48 -13.77 7.25 1.29
CA VAL A 48 -12.70 8.21 1.56
C VAL A 48 -13.14 9.54 0.99
N HIS A 49 -13.44 10.51 1.86
CA HIS A 49 -13.98 11.79 1.44
C HIS A 49 -12.91 12.83 1.10
N LYS A 50 -11.74 12.76 1.76
CA LYS A 50 -10.59 13.63 1.50
C LYS A 50 -9.93 13.25 0.18
N GLU A 51 -9.42 14.25 -0.56
CA GLU A 51 -8.72 14.07 -1.85
C GLU A 51 -9.52 13.30 -2.92
N MET A 52 -10.81 13.07 -2.70
CA MET A 52 -11.61 12.28 -3.62
C MET A 52 -11.84 13.06 -4.92
N PRO A 53 -11.54 12.47 -6.09
CA PRO A 53 -11.52 13.18 -7.36
C PRO A 53 -12.88 13.75 -7.73
N HIS A 54 -12.87 14.81 -8.54
CA HIS A 54 -14.09 15.33 -9.13
C HIS A 54 -14.71 14.31 -10.09
N LYS A 55 -16.05 14.32 -10.21
CA LYS A 55 -16.80 13.32 -10.97
C LYS A 55 -16.36 13.16 -12.43
N CYS A 56 -15.87 14.23 -13.05
CA CYS A 56 -15.41 14.20 -14.44
C CYS A 56 -14.12 13.39 -14.66
N TYR A 57 -13.41 12.98 -13.60
CA TYR A 57 -12.20 12.16 -13.70
C TYR A 57 -12.44 10.70 -13.36
N HIS A 58 -13.62 10.34 -12.84
CA HIS A 58 -13.92 8.96 -12.49
C HIS A 58 -13.90 8.05 -13.73
N GLY A 59 -13.14 6.95 -13.66
CA GLY A 59 -13.01 5.99 -14.74
C GLY A 59 -12.09 6.44 -15.89
N LYS A 60 -11.36 7.55 -15.72
CA LYS A 60 -10.36 7.99 -16.69
C LYS A 60 -8.98 7.42 -16.35
N THR A 61 -8.24 7.06 -17.39
CA THR A 61 -6.83 6.70 -17.31
C THR A 61 -5.97 7.94 -17.50
N GLY A 62 -4.92 8.09 -16.69
CA GLY A 62 -3.98 9.20 -16.75
C GLY A 62 -2.54 8.72 -16.59
N ARG A 63 -1.60 9.65 -16.65
CA ARG A 63 -0.18 9.40 -16.40
C ARG A 63 0.27 10.21 -15.19
N VAL A 64 1.00 9.57 -14.27
CA VAL A 64 1.50 10.22 -13.05
C VAL A 64 2.54 11.29 -13.42
N CYS A 65 2.24 12.56 -13.14
CA CYS A 65 3.13 13.68 -13.47
C CYS A 65 4.12 14.03 -12.34
N ASN A 66 3.70 13.85 -11.09
CA ASN A 66 4.48 14.12 -9.89
C ASN A 66 4.09 13.15 -8.78
N VAL A 67 5.05 12.79 -7.93
CA VAL A 67 4.84 11.98 -6.72
C VAL A 67 5.47 12.75 -5.57
N THR A 68 4.71 13.02 -4.51
CA THR A 68 5.22 13.67 -3.31
C THR A 68 6.14 12.72 -2.54
N HIS A 69 7.24 13.23 -1.98
CA HIS A 69 8.23 12.40 -1.28
C HIS A 69 7.63 11.59 -0.12
N SER A 70 6.61 12.12 0.56
CA SER A 70 5.81 11.39 1.56
C SER A 70 5.20 10.08 1.05
N ASP A 71 4.96 10.01 -0.26
CA ASP A 71 4.26 8.91 -0.92
C ASP A 71 5.25 7.96 -1.62
N THR A 72 6.52 8.38 -1.74
CA THR A 72 7.56 7.62 -2.46
C THR A 72 8.54 6.91 -1.54
N THR A 73 8.75 7.42 -0.33
CA THR A 73 9.56 6.73 0.67
C THR A 73 8.67 5.75 1.43
N PRO A 74 8.93 4.43 1.33
CA PRO A 74 8.44 3.53 2.35
C PRO A 74 8.90 4.08 3.70
N LEU A 75 8.03 3.93 4.68
CA LEU A 75 8.29 4.13 6.10
C LEU A 75 9.37 3.14 6.58
N LEU A 76 10.58 3.17 6.02
CA LEU A 76 11.66 2.19 6.21
C LEU A 76 13.03 2.85 6.47
N ASN A 77 13.10 4.17 6.56
CA ASN A 77 14.40 4.87 6.57
C ASN A 77 15.14 4.80 7.93
N GLY A 78 14.85 3.81 8.78
CA GLY A 78 15.52 3.65 10.07
C GLY A 78 15.26 2.31 10.76
N SER A 79 16.29 1.81 11.46
CA SER A 79 16.25 0.56 12.24
C SER A 79 15.19 0.54 13.35
N SER A 80 14.75 1.70 13.82
CA SER A 80 13.63 1.83 14.76
C SER A 80 12.29 1.47 14.11
N GLN A 81 12.13 1.75 12.83
CA GLN A 81 10.89 1.55 12.10
C GLN A 81 10.68 0.08 11.70
N ASP A 82 11.77 -0.62 11.37
CA ASP A 82 11.77 -2.08 11.18
C ASP A 82 11.28 -2.80 12.43
N ARG A 83 11.77 -2.40 13.61
CA ARG A 83 11.33 -2.98 14.89
C ARG A 83 9.85 -2.71 15.15
N MET A 84 9.37 -1.50 14.87
CA MET A 84 7.95 -1.17 15.03
C MET A 84 7.08 -2.03 14.11
N PHE A 85 7.48 -2.23 12.85
CA PHE A 85 6.75 -3.09 11.93
C PHE A 85 6.69 -4.53 12.42
N GLU A 86 7.82 -5.10 12.86
CA GLU A 86 7.86 -6.48 13.38
C GLU A 86 6.93 -6.66 14.58
N THR A 87 6.96 -5.72 15.53
CA THR A 87 6.06 -5.74 16.70
C THR A 87 4.59 -5.67 16.26
N MET A 88 4.24 -4.74 15.37
CA MET A 88 2.86 -4.63 14.86
C MET A 88 2.43 -5.88 14.09
N ALA A 89 3.34 -6.51 13.33
CA ALA A 89 3.03 -7.74 12.60
C ALA A 89 2.69 -8.88 13.57
N ILE A 90 3.46 -9.06 14.65
CA ILE A 90 3.18 -10.05 15.70
C ILE A 90 1.83 -9.78 16.37
N GLU A 91 1.52 -8.52 16.70
CA GLU A 91 0.24 -8.15 17.30
C GLU A 91 -0.94 -8.49 16.37
N ILE A 92 -0.82 -8.21 15.07
CA ILE A 92 -1.87 -8.54 14.09
C ILE A 92 -2.01 -10.06 13.95
N GLU A 93 -0.93 -10.83 13.92
CA GLU A 93 -0.99 -12.30 13.90
C GLU A 93 -1.74 -12.85 15.11
N GLN A 94 -1.47 -12.31 16.30
CA GLN A 94 -2.19 -12.69 17.52
C GLN A 94 -3.68 -12.32 17.45
N LEU A 95 -4.02 -11.15 16.89
CA LEU A 95 -5.42 -10.74 16.71
C LEU A 95 -6.16 -11.63 15.70
N LEU A 96 -5.51 -12.02 14.61
CA LEU A 96 -6.07 -12.97 13.64
C LEU A 96 -6.30 -14.34 14.29
N ALA A 97 -5.33 -14.85 15.06
CA ALA A 97 -5.47 -16.10 15.79
C ALA A 97 -6.63 -16.06 16.82
N ARG A 98 -6.79 -14.95 17.53
CA ARG A 98 -7.94 -14.74 18.43
C ARG A 98 -9.27 -14.74 17.68
N LEU A 99 -9.33 -14.08 16.52
CA LEU A 99 -10.54 -14.05 15.70
C LEU A 99 -10.89 -15.44 15.15
N THR A 100 -9.89 -16.24 14.75
CA THR A 100 -10.08 -17.65 14.41
C THR A 100 -10.73 -18.41 15.56
N GLY A 101 -10.18 -18.31 16.77
CA GLY A 101 -10.75 -18.99 17.95
C GLY A 101 -12.17 -18.53 18.30
N VAL A 102 -12.53 -17.27 18.07
CA VAL A 102 -13.92 -16.78 18.23
C VAL A 102 -14.85 -17.39 17.18
N ASN A 103 -14.40 -17.49 15.92
CA ASN A 103 -15.17 -18.10 14.85
C ASN A 103 -15.37 -19.61 15.07
N ASP A 104 -14.38 -20.31 15.63
CA ASP A 104 -14.48 -21.73 15.95
C ASP A 104 -15.49 -21.99 17.07
N LYS A 105 -15.47 -21.18 18.14
CA LYS A 105 -16.49 -21.23 19.20
C LYS A 105 -17.89 -20.97 18.64
N MET A 106 -18.03 -20.01 17.72
CA MET A 106 -19.30 -19.75 17.05
C MET A 106 -19.77 -20.99 16.26
N ALA A 107 -18.85 -21.72 15.64
CA ALA A 107 -19.17 -22.95 14.92
C ALA A 107 -19.67 -24.06 15.85
N GLU A 108 -19.08 -24.22 17.03
CA GLU A 108 -19.53 -25.18 18.03
C GLU A 108 -20.99 -24.91 18.45
N TYR A 109 -21.34 -23.65 18.74
CA TYR A 109 -22.72 -23.26 19.09
C TYR A 109 -23.72 -23.52 17.97
N THR A 110 -23.31 -23.35 16.72
CA THR A 110 -24.21 -23.63 15.58
C THR A 110 -24.46 -25.12 15.33
N ASN A 111 -23.56 -25.99 15.79
CA ASN A 111 -23.70 -27.44 15.64
C ASN A 111 -24.36 -28.13 16.85
N SER A 112 -24.59 -27.43 17.96
CA SER A 112 -25.35 -27.95 19.10
C SER A 112 -26.80 -28.26 18.72
N ALA A 113 -27.20 -29.53 18.86
CA ALA A 113 -28.51 -30.04 18.47
C ALA A 113 -29.65 -29.44 19.32
N GLY A 114 -30.62 -28.78 18.67
CA GLY A 114 -31.84 -28.34 19.37
C GLY A 114 -32.78 -27.38 18.62
N VAL A 115 -32.33 -26.59 17.64
CA VAL A 115 -33.20 -25.59 17.00
C VAL A 115 -33.00 -25.49 15.47
N PRO A 116 -33.84 -26.16 14.65
CA PRO A 116 -33.65 -26.26 13.20
C PRO A 116 -33.87 -24.95 12.42
N SER A 117 -34.70 -24.02 12.93
CA SER A 117 -35.16 -22.81 12.22
C SER A 117 -34.16 -21.63 12.30
N LEU A 118 -33.37 -21.54 13.37
CA LEU A 118 -32.34 -20.49 13.52
C LEU A 118 -31.06 -20.76 12.70
N ASN A 119 -30.92 -21.96 12.14
CA ASN A 119 -29.66 -22.42 11.55
C ASN A 119 -29.27 -21.67 10.27
N ALA A 120 -30.20 -21.29 9.39
CA ALA A 120 -29.82 -20.66 8.12
C ALA A 120 -29.20 -19.26 8.31
N ALA A 121 -29.81 -18.41 9.14
CA ALA A 121 -29.30 -17.07 9.42
C ALA A 121 -27.97 -17.12 10.20
N LEU A 122 -27.84 -18.02 11.17
CA LEU A 122 -26.59 -18.24 11.90
C LEU A 122 -25.49 -18.80 10.99
N MET A 123 -25.80 -19.77 10.12
CA MET A 123 -24.86 -20.31 9.13
C MET A 123 -24.35 -19.23 8.19
N HIS A 124 -25.24 -18.37 7.66
CA HIS A 124 -24.82 -17.25 6.82
C HIS A 124 -23.96 -16.23 7.56
N THR A 125 -24.28 -15.95 8.83
CA THR A 125 -23.50 -15.03 9.66
C THR A 125 -22.11 -15.60 9.91
N LEU A 126 -22.03 -16.88 10.29
CA LEU A 126 -20.77 -17.57 10.51
C LEU A 126 -19.93 -17.67 9.23
N GLN A 127 -20.55 -18.01 8.10
CA GLN A 127 -19.88 -17.99 6.80
C GLN A 127 -19.32 -16.59 6.50
N ARG A 128 -20.10 -15.54 6.76
CA ARG A 128 -19.64 -14.17 6.58
C ARG A 128 -18.44 -13.83 7.46
N HIS A 129 -18.42 -14.29 8.72
CA HIS A 129 -17.27 -14.10 9.61
C HIS A 129 -16.03 -14.85 9.13
N ARG A 130 -16.18 -16.05 8.55
CA ARG A 130 -15.08 -16.79 7.92
C ARG A 130 -14.52 -16.04 6.70
N ASP A 131 -15.40 -15.54 5.83
CA ASP A 131 -14.98 -14.77 4.65
C ASP A 131 -14.21 -13.50 5.06
N ILE A 132 -14.68 -12.79 6.10
CA ILE A 132 -14.02 -11.58 6.61
C ILE A 132 -12.65 -11.91 7.20
N LEU A 133 -12.55 -12.97 8.00
CA LEU A 133 -11.27 -13.42 8.57
C LEU A 133 -10.28 -13.78 7.45
N GLN A 134 -10.74 -14.49 6.41
CA GLN A 134 -9.93 -14.83 5.25
C GLN A 134 -9.45 -13.59 4.50
N ASP A 135 -10.33 -12.62 4.24
CA ASP A 135 -9.99 -11.34 3.60
C ASP A 135 -8.90 -10.60 4.39
N TYR A 136 -9.04 -10.48 5.72
CA TYR A 136 -8.02 -9.83 6.56
C TYR A 136 -6.70 -10.58 6.60
N THR A 137 -6.76 -11.92 6.65
CA THR A 137 -5.57 -12.77 6.67
C THR A 137 -4.81 -12.61 5.37
N HIS A 138 -5.49 -12.65 4.22
CA HIS A 138 -4.86 -12.49 2.92
C HIS A 138 -4.21 -11.12 2.75
N GLU A 139 -4.93 -10.05 3.10
CA GLU A 139 -4.41 -8.68 3.00
C GLU A 139 -3.21 -8.44 3.93
N PHE A 140 -3.22 -9.02 5.13
CA PHE A 140 -2.09 -8.96 6.05
C PHE A 140 -0.84 -9.63 5.44
N HIS A 141 -0.96 -10.86 4.95
CA HIS A 141 0.16 -11.58 4.34
C HIS A 141 0.70 -10.86 3.11
N LYS A 142 -0.17 -10.33 2.25
CA LYS A 142 0.22 -9.55 1.08
C LYS A 142 1.00 -8.29 1.46
N THR A 143 0.54 -7.57 2.49
CA THR A 143 1.22 -6.39 3.02
C THR A 143 2.58 -6.75 3.62
N LYS A 144 2.63 -7.81 4.43
CA LYS A 144 3.87 -8.31 5.04
C LYS A 144 4.89 -8.73 3.99
N ALA A 145 4.46 -9.47 2.96
CA ALA A 145 5.33 -9.88 1.86
C ALA A 145 5.87 -8.67 1.07
N ASN A 146 5.03 -7.68 0.77
CA ASN A 146 5.47 -6.46 0.08
C ASN A 146 6.51 -5.69 0.93
N PHE A 147 6.24 -5.52 2.23
CA PHE A 147 7.18 -4.88 3.14
C PHE A 147 8.53 -5.60 3.18
N MET A 148 8.53 -6.93 3.33
CA MET A 148 9.76 -7.73 3.31
C MET A 148 10.51 -7.60 1.98
N ALA A 149 9.82 -7.64 0.85
CA ALA A 149 10.45 -7.48 -0.47
C ALA A 149 11.09 -6.10 -0.65
N VAL A 150 10.44 -5.04 -0.17
CA VAL A 150 11.02 -3.69 -0.20
C VAL A 150 12.24 -3.60 0.72
N ARG A 151 12.15 -4.15 1.94
CA ARG A 151 13.27 -4.18 2.90
C ARG A 151 14.46 -4.95 2.37
N GLU A 152 14.25 -6.13 1.78
CA GLU A 152 15.30 -6.92 1.14
C GLU A 152 15.99 -6.11 0.05
N ARG A 153 15.21 -5.48 -0.84
CA ARG A 153 15.74 -4.60 -1.88
C ARG A 153 16.57 -3.45 -1.30
N GLU A 154 16.13 -2.82 -0.21
CA GLU A 154 16.89 -1.76 0.45
C GLU A 154 18.18 -2.28 1.10
N ASN A 155 18.15 -3.45 1.74
CA ASN A 155 19.36 -4.07 2.28
C ASN A 155 20.41 -4.35 1.18
N LEU A 156 19.96 -4.87 0.04
CA LEU A 156 20.80 -5.10 -1.14
C LEU A 156 21.36 -3.78 -1.72
N MET A 157 20.53 -2.74 -1.84
CA MET A 157 20.92 -1.44 -2.43
C MET A 157 21.67 -0.53 -1.45
N GLY A 158 21.54 -0.74 -0.14
CA GLY A 158 22.19 0.04 0.90
C GLY A 158 23.71 -0.10 0.86
N SER A 159 24.22 -1.30 0.54
CA SER A 159 25.65 -1.52 0.29
C SER A 159 26.13 -0.69 -0.91
N VAL A 160 25.42 -0.80 -2.05
CA VAL A 160 25.78 -0.07 -3.28
C VAL A 160 25.76 1.44 -3.09
N ARG A 161 24.77 1.98 -2.35
CA ARG A 161 24.74 3.43 -2.04
C ARG A 161 25.93 3.85 -1.19
N LYS A 162 26.29 3.06 -0.17
CA LYS A 162 27.48 3.31 0.66
C LYS A 162 28.77 3.23 -0.16
N ASP A 163 28.87 2.29 -1.07
CA ASP A 163 30.04 2.13 -1.95
C ASP A 163 30.17 3.31 -2.94
N ILE A 164 29.06 3.73 -3.55
CA ILE A 164 29.00 4.90 -4.45
C ILE A 164 29.33 6.18 -3.69
N GLU A 165 28.77 6.36 -2.49
CA GLU A 165 29.03 7.53 -1.66
C GLU A 165 30.50 7.53 -1.20
N SER A 166 31.07 6.38 -0.87
CA SER A 166 32.50 6.25 -0.51
C SER A 166 33.40 6.56 -1.70
N TYR A 167 33.04 6.10 -2.91
CA TYR A 167 33.75 6.45 -4.14
C TYR A 167 33.66 7.95 -4.46
N LYS A 168 32.47 8.54 -4.35
CA LYS A 168 32.24 9.98 -4.62
C LYS A 168 32.93 10.88 -3.59
N SER A 169 32.97 10.45 -2.33
CA SER A 169 33.67 11.12 -1.22
C SER A 169 35.20 10.97 -1.35
N GLY A 170 35.69 9.80 -1.78
CA GLY A 170 37.11 9.54 -2.03
C GLY A 170 37.66 10.19 -3.32
N SER A 171 36.80 10.50 -4.28
CA SER A 171 37.15 11.18 -5.54
C SER A 171 37.47 12.67 -5.36
N GLY A 172 37.14 13.28 -4.22
CA GLY A 172 37.42 14.70 -3.96
C GLY A 172 38.90 15.05 -3.82
N VAL A 173 39.77 14.06 -3.55
CA VAL A 173 41.20 14.29 -3.30
C VAL A 173 42.08 13.92 -4.51
N ASN A 174 41.61 13.04 -5.40
CA ASN A 174 42.44 12.44 -6.45
C ASN A 174 42.22 12.99 -7.87
N ASN A 175 41.25 13.88 -8.09
CA ASN A 175 40.90 14.31 -9.45
C ASN A 175 41.72 15.48 -10.02
N ARG A 176 42.59 16.12 -9.23
CA ARG A 176 43.49 17.17 -9.75
C ARG A 176 44.45 16.64 -10.82
N ARG A 177 44.90 15.39 -10.67
CA ARG A 177 45.86 14.78 -11.59
C ARG A 177 45.21 14.46 -12.93
N THR A 178 43.98 13.94 -12.90
CA THR A 178 43.20 13.59 -14.10
C THR A 178 42.76 14.84 -14.87
N GLU A 179 42.35 15.91 -14.18
CA GLU A 179 42.05 17.21 -14.82
C GLU A 179 43.28 17.83 -15.48
N LEU A 180 44.47 17.67 -14.89
CA LEU A 180 45.71 18.18 -15.48
C LEU A 180 46.01 17.51 -16.83
N PHE A 181 45.89 16.17 -16.91
CA PHE A 181 46.14 15.44 -18.15
C PHE A 181 45.10 15.73 -19.23
N LEU A 182 43.84 15.97 -18.86
CA LEU A 182 42.80 16.41 -19.79
C LEU A 182 43.09 17.81 -20.36
N LYS A 183 43.56 18.75 -19.52
CA LYS A 183 44.01 20.07 -19.99
C LYS A 183 45.21 19.97 -20.92
N GLU A 184 46.21 19.14 -20.63
CA GLU A 184 47.39 19.00 -21.50
C GLU A 184 47.02 18.43 -22.89
N HIS A 185 46.08 17.49 -22.95
CA HIS A 185 45.60 16.94 -24.23
C HIS A 185 44.93 17.99 -25.13
N ASP A 186 44.22 18.97 -24.57
CA ASP A 186 43.62 20.05 -25.33
C ASP A 186 44.66 21.04 -25.89
N HIS A 187 45.84 21.15 -25.26
CA HIS A 187 46.94 22.00 -25.74
C HIS A 187 47.76 21.34 -26.85
N LEU A 188 47.76 20.00 -26.94
CA LEU A 188 48.45 19.23 -27.97
C LEU A 188 47.66 19.10 -29.29
N ARG A 189 46.43 19.63 -29.35
CA ARG A 189 45.52 19.56 -30.51
C ARG A 189 45.39 20.86 -31.31
N LYS A 190 46.25 21.85 -31.07
CA LYS A 190 46.41 23.04 -31.94
C LYS A 190 47.75 22.98 -32.66
#